data_AF-A0A357R604-F1
#
_entry.id   AF-A0A357R604-F1
#
_cell.length_a   1.000
_cell.length_b   1.000
_cell.length_c   1.000
_cell.angle_alpha   90.00
_cell.angle_beta   90.00
_cell.angle_gamma   90.00
#
_symmetry.space_group_name_H-M   'P 1'
#
loop_
_entity.id
_entity.type
_entity.pdbx_description
1 polymer ?
#
loop_
_entity_poly.entity_id
_entity_poly.type
_entity_poly.pdbx_seq_one_letter_code
_entity_poly.pdbx_strand_id
1 'polypeptide(L)' 'AQGISSEALVSGTAVELRRNWIFGNSGYGISNADNGAAIDAILNYWGHASGPKHATLNSGGQGNQVSNKVDFDPWHQDED' A
#
# COMPACT_ATOMS: atom_id res chain seq x y z
N ALA A 1 -12.17 0.09 -8.32
CA ALA A 1 -10.90 0.24 -9.07
C ALA A 1 -9.75 0.18 -8.07
N GLN A 2 -8.64 -0.45 -8.47
CA GLN A 2 -7.39 -0.41 -7.70
C GLN A 2 -6.70 0.94 -7.95
N GLY A 3 -5.95 1.45 -6.97
CA GLY A 3 -5.04 2.57 -7.23
C GLY A 3 -3.87 2.12 -8.10
N ILE A 4 -3.11 1.15 -7.60
CA ILE A 4 -2.00 0.47 -8.31
C ILE A 4 -2.22 -1.05 -8.25
N SER A 5 -1.98 -1.72 -9.37
CA SER A 5 -2.07 -3.17 -9.47
C SER A 5 -0.85 -3.72 -10.20
N SER A 6 -0.23 -4.76 -9.65
CA SER A 6 0.82 -5.54 -10.28
C SER A 6 0.50 -7.02 -10.25
N GLU A 7 0.68 -7.69 -11.40
CA GLU A 7 0.43 -9.13 -11.54
C GLU A 7 1.69 -9.99 -11.42
N ALA A 8 2.86 -9.43 -11.76
CA ALA A 8 4.14 -10.15 -11.71
C ALA A 8 5.33 -9.17 -11.68
N LEU A 9 5.85 -8.86 -10.48
CA LEU A 9 7.14 -8.18 -10.34
C LEU A 9 8.26 -9.21 -10.28
N VAL A 10 9.17 -9.22 -11.25
CA VAL A 10 10.31 -10.15 -11.22
C VAL A 10 11.16 -9.90 -9.97
N SER A 11 11.66 -10.96 -9.34
CA SER A 11 12.53 -10.85 -8.16
C SER A 11 13.74 -9.94 -8.46
N GLY A 12 14.06 -9.04 -7.53
CA GLY A 12 15.10 -8.02 -7.70
C GLY A 12 14.63 -6.72 -8.36
N THR A 13 13.36 -6.64 -8.82
CA THR A 13 12.76 -5.36 -9.22
C THR A 13 12.58 -4.49 -7.98
N ALA A 14 13.11 -3.26 -8.03
CA ALA A 14 12.84 -2.25 -7.01
C ALA A 14 11.70 -1.34 -7.50
N VAL A 15 10.63 -1.27 -6.71
CA VAL A 15 9.51 -0.34 -6.93
C VAL A 15 9.30 0.46 -5.64
N GLU A 16 9.49 1.77 -5.72
CA GLU A 16 9.34 2.68 -4.59
C GLU A 16 8.22 3.69 -4.85
N LEU A 17 7.32 3.82 -3.88
CA LEU A 17 6.29 4.85 -3.82
C LEU A 17 6.42 5.60 -2.50
N ARG A 18 6.63 6.91 -2.59
CA ARG A 18 6.86 7.80 -1.44
C ARG A 18 6.07 9.09 -1.62
N ARG A 19 5.56 9.64 -0.52
CA ARG A 19 4.93 10.97 -0.43
C ARG A 19 3.76 11.13 -1.40
N ASN A 20 2.99 10.06 -1.58
CA ASN A 20 1.74 10.09 -2.32
C ASN A 20 0.56 10.10 -1.36
N TRP A 21 -0.58 10.58 -1.86
CA TRP A 21 -1.88 10.36 -1.22
C TRP A 21 -2.61 9.24 -1.97
N ILE A 22 -2.85 8.13 -1.27
CA ILE A 22 -3.46 6.91 -1.79
C ILE A 22 -4.78 6.69 -1.06
N PHE A 23 -5.87 7.27 -1.57
CA PHE A 23 -7.18 7.21 -0.93
C PHE A 23 -8.32 7.17 -1.95
N GLY A 24 -9.53 6.85 -1.48
CA GLY A 24 -10.74 6.85 -2.31
C GLY A 24 -10.86 5.69 -3.32
N ASN A 25 -9.93 4.72 -3.32
CA ASN A 25 -10.03 3.56 -4.19
C ASN A 25 -11.04 2.56 -3.63
N SER A 26 -11.98 2.10 -4.46
CA SER A 26 -12.99 1.11 -4.05
C SER A 26 -12.45 -0.32 -3.93
N GLY A 27 -11.22 -0.57 -4.37
CA GLY A 27 -10.45 -1.79 -4.09
C GLY A 27 -9.31 -1.55 -3.11
N TYR A 28 -8.17 -2.17 -3.37
CA TYR A 28 -6.89 -1.85 -2.76
C TYR A 28 -6.37 -0.50 -3.26
N GLY A 29 -5.67 0.22 -2.38
CA GLY A 29 -4.76 1.29 -2.78
C GLY A 29 -3.60 0.73 -3.60
N ILE A 30 -2.98 -0.35 -3.10
CA ILE A 30 -1.96 -1.12 -3.83
C ILE A 30 -2.27 -2.62 -3.72
N SER A 31 -2.38 -3.27 -4.88
CA SER A 31 -2.46 -4.72 -5.02
C SER A 31 -1.20 -5.24 -5.70
N ASN A 32 -0.50 -6.15 -5.05
CA ASN A 32 0.69 -6.83 -5.55
C ASN A 32 0.48 -8.35 -5.48
N ALA A 33 0.92 -9.06 -6.51
CA ALA A 33 0.88 -10.51 -6.52
C ALA A 33 1.83 -11.09 -5.46
N ASP A 34 1.45 -12.23 -4.89
CA ASP A 34 2.26 -12.93 -3.88
C ASP A 34 3.56 -13.50 -4.47
N ASN A 35 3.70 -13.59 -5.79
CA ASN A 35 4.95 -14.02 -6.43
C ASN A 35 5.85 -12.80 -6.70
N GLY A 36 7.18 -12.97 -6.55
CA GLY A 36 8.12 -11.93 -6.96
C GLY A 36 8.47 -10.86 -5.91
N ALA A 37 8.81 -9.65 -6.36
CA ALA A 37 9.33 -8.56 -5.51
C ALA A 37 8.23 -7.83 -4.72
N ALA A 38 8.59 -7.30 -3.54
CA ALA A 38 7.72 -6.42 -2.76
C ALA A 38 7.73 -5.00 -3.33
N ILE A 39 6.62 -4.28 -3.16
CA ILE A 39 6.53 -2.85 -3.43
C ILE A 39 6.83 -2.12 -2.13
N ASP A 40 7.82 -1.23 -2.16
CA ASP A 40 8.15 -0.38 -1.04
C ASP A 40 7.28 0.89 -1.10
N ALA A 41 6.27 0.95 -0.24
CA ALA A 41 5.25 2.00 -0.19
C ALA A 41 5.15 2.67 1.19
N ILE A 42 6.26 2.75 1.93
CA ILE A 42 6.32 3.57 3.15
C ILE A 42 6.19 5.06 2.82
N LEU A 43 5.89 5.87 3.84
CA LEU A 43 5.77 7.33 3.76
C LEU A 43 4.72 7.78 2.73
N ASN A 44 3.59 7.10 2.67
CA ASN A 44 2.40 7.55 1.93
C ASN A 44 1.25 7.79 2.91
N TYR A 45 0.32 8.67 2.54
CA TYR A 45 -0.96 8.84 3.24
C TYR A 45 -1.99 7.90 2.61
N TRP A 46 -2.76 7.19 3.44
CA TRP A 46 -3.68 6.15 2.97
C TRP A 46 -5.16 6.55 3.08
N GLY A 47 -5.46 7.83 3.28
CA GLY A 47 -6.83 8.31 3.46
C GLY A 47 -7.38 8.20 4.87
N HIS A 48 -6.55 7.77 5.84
CA HIS A 48 -6.89 7.77 7.25
C HIS A 48 -5.63 7.70 8.14
N ALA A 49 -5.66 8.34 9.31
CA ALA A 49 -4.53 8.38 10.24
C ALA A 49 -4.08 7.01 10.77
N SER A 50 -5.00 6.05 10.85
CA SER A 50 -4.67 4.66 11.23
C SER A 50 -3.98 3.86 10.13
N GLY A 51 -3.68 4.48 8.98
CA GLY A 51 -2.96 3.85 7.88
C GLY A 51 -3.81 2.90 7.04
N PRO A 52 -3.18 2.15 6.12
CA PRO A 52 -3.88 1.27 5.22
C PRO A 52 -4.37 0.03 5.97
N LYS A 53 -5.54 -0.48 5.60
CA LYS A 53 -5.98 -1.80 6.08
C LYS A 53 -5.03 -2.88 5.55
N HIS A 54 -4.52 -3.74 6.42
CA HIS A 54 -3.89 -5.00 6.05
C HIS A 54 -4.35 -6.12 7.01
N ALA A 55 -4.63 -7.32 6.51
CA ALA A 55 -5.30 -8.37 7.30
C ALA A 55 -4.56 -8.73 8.60
N THR A 56 -3.23 -8.84 8.56
CA THR A 56 -2.39 -9.23 9.70
C THR A 56 -1.55 -8.08 10.26
N LEU A 57 -0.85 -7.36 9.38
CA LEU A 57 0.09 -6.29 9.74
C LEU A 57 -0.57 -4.96 10.19
N ASN A 58 -1.82 -4.67 9.79
CA ASN A 58 -2.56 -3.50 10.27
C ASN A 58 -4.08 -3.73 10.21
N SER A 59 -4.56 -4.66 11.04
CA SER A 59 -5.97 -5.08 11.04
C SER A 59 -6.92 -3.98 11.53
N GLY A 60 -6.42 -2.94 12.20
CA GLY A 60 -7.18 -1.76 12.60
C GLY A 60 -7.14 -0.59 11.61
N GLY A 61 -6.38 -0.72 10.51
CA GLY A 61 -6.30 0.32 9.48
C GLY A 61 -7.67 0.62 8.86
N GLN A 62 -7.99 1.90 8.70
CA GLN A 62 -9.24 2.38 8.10
C GLN A 62 -9.02 3.11 6.78
N GLY A 63 -7.76 3.34 6.39
CA GLY A 63 -7.38 3.85 5.08
C GLY A 63 -7.50 2.79 4.00
N ASN A 64 -7.13 3.15 2.78
CA ASN A 64 -7.20 2.28 1.62
C ASN A 64 -6.40 0.99 1.86
N GLN A 65 -7.01 -0.15 1.58
CA GLN A 65 -6.39 -1.46 1.86
C GLN A 65 -5.15 -1.73 1.00
N VAL A 66 -4.21 -2.50 1.53
CA VAL A 66 -3.09 -3.09 0.78
C VAL A 66 -3.15 -4.61 0.78
N SER A 67 -2.62 -5.24 -0.26
CA SER A 67 -2.38 -6.69 -0.29
C SER A 67 -1.09 -7.05 0.47
N ASN A 68 -0.75 -8.34 0.50
CA ASN A 68 0.60 -8.77 0.86
C ASN A 68 1.65 -8.17 -0.10
N LYS A 69 2.93 -8.23 0.31
CA LYS A 69 4.09 -7.73 -0.47
C LYS A 69 4.00 -6.24 -0.83
N VAL A 70 3.43 -5.47 0.09
CA VAL A 70 3.44 -4.02 0.08
C VAL A 70 3.95 -3.59 1.44
N ASP A 71 5.12 -2.98 1.49
CA ASP A 71 5.68 -2.43 2.73
C ASP A 71 5.11 -1.02 2.92
N PHE A 72 4.34 -0.79 3.98
CA PHE A 72 3.56 0.46 4.14
C PHE A 72 3.82 1.19 5.46
N ASP A 73 4.66 0.64 6.33
CA ASP A 73 5.00 1.17 7.66
C ASP A 73 6.46 1.65 7.66
N PRO A 74 6.73 2.94 7.96
CA PRO A 74 5.81 3.98 8.43
C PRO A 74 4.90 4.58 7.35
N TRP A 75 3.76 5.15 7.76
CA TRP A 75 2.83 5.93 6.91
C TRP A 75 2.61 7.36 7.45
N HIS A 76 2.08 8.26 6.62
CA HIS A 76 1.65 9.60 7.03
C HIS A 76 0.26 9.55 7.68
N GLN A 77 0.06 10.29 8.78
CA GLN A 77 -1.19 10.28 9.54
C GLN A 77 -2.22 11.29 9.02
N ASP A 78 -1.76 12.27 8.26
CA ASP A 78 -2.54 13.36 7.66
C ASP A 78 -2.07 13.60 6.21
N GLU A 79 -2.77 14.53 5.56
CA GLU A 79 -2.50 14.93 4.18
C GLU A 79 -1.28 15.87 4.07
N ASP A 80 -0.79 16.44 5.18
CA ASP A 80 0.24 17.49 5.22
C ASP A 80 1.69 16.98 5.21
#